data_AF-A0A930YWF0-F1
#
_entry.id   AF-A0A930YWF0-F1
#
_cell.length_a   1.000
_cell.length_b   1.000
_cell.length_c   1.000
_cell.angle_alpha   90.00
_cell.angle_beta   90.00
_cell.angle_gamma   90.00
#
_symmetry.space_group_name_H-M   'P 1'
#
loop_
_entity.id
_entity.type
_entity.pdbx_description
1 polymer ?
#
loop_
_entity_poly.entity_id
_entity_poly.type
_entity_poly.pdbx_seq_one_letter_code
_entity_poly.pdbx_strand_id
1 'polypeptide(L)'
;MIDIKNAAKSYIENLTATLERVAKYSEGISFQKIKLDFVDYQESHLKILDKSNGIYMIALSENCSIKPEKICSKVNSFKKNKRKYKFPKVNEKNCVGENRILYIGKSKGNMKKRIEAHLGLANPSTYALQLKFWGEDNYLKDAKLEIHYAFVEMPDEDIETDILEILETALHKNYKPMLGRSGH
;
A
#
# COMPACT_ATOMS: atom_id res chain seq x y z
N MET A 1 37.17 1.17 21.84
CA MET A 1 37.18 0.15 20.76
C MET A 1 35.73 -0.23 20.50
N ILE A 2 35.26 -0.21 19.25
CA ILE A 2 33.86 -0.56 18.94
C ILE A 2 33.73 -2.08 19.00
N ASP A 3 32.85 -2.58 19.86
CA ASP A 3 32.58 -4.02 19.99
C ASP A 3 31.46 -4.44 19.04
N ILE A 4 31.86 -4.77 17.81
CA ILE A 4 30.94 -5.18 16.75
C ILE A 4 30.20 -6.47 17.12
N LYS A 5 30.84 -7.38 17.86
CA LYS A 5 30.24 -8.68 18.22
C LYS A 5 29.05 -8.47 19.16
N ASN A 6 29.23 -7.64 20.19
CA ASN A 6 28.15 -7.32 21.12
C ASN A 6 27.04 -6.49 20.46
N ALA A 7 27.39 -5.54 19.59
CA ALA A 7 26.40 -4.79 18.82
C ALA A 7 25.53 -5.70 17.92
N ALA A 8 26.17 -6.64 17.19
CA ALA A 8 25.45 -7.59 16.35
C ALA A 8 24.55 -8.53 17.16
N LYS A 9 25.03 -9.02 18.32
CA LYS A 9 24.23 -9.86 19.22
C LYS A 9 22.96 -9.13 19.69
N SER A 10 23.11 -7.91 20.20
CA SER A 10 21.98 -7.10 20.66
C SER A 10 20.99 -6.80 19.54
N TYR A 11 21.48 -6.51 18.33
CA TYR A 11 20.60 -6.30 17.16
C TYR A 11 19.77 -7.54 16.82
N ILE A 12 20.40 -8.73 16.83
CA ILE A 12 19.71 -10.00 16.56
C ILE A 12 18.64 -10.31 17.63
N GLU A 13 18.95 -10.07 18.90
CA GLU A 13 18.00 -10.27 20.00
C GLU A 13 16.78 -9.35 19.85
N ASN A 14 17.00 -8.06 19.57
CA ASN A 14 15.93 -7.08 19.35
C ASN A 14 15.09 -7.41 18.10
N LEU A 15 15.73 -7.83 17.02
CA LEU A 15 15.04 -8.21 15.79
C LEU A 15 14.17 -9.45 16.02
N THR A 16 14.69 -10.47 16.70
CA THR A 16 13.94 -11.69 17.05
C THR A 16 12.69 -11.34 17.85
N ALA A 17 12.83 -10.53 18.91
CA ALA A 17 11.70 -10.10 19.72
C ALA A 17 10.66 -9.31 18.89
N THR A 18 11.11 -8.48 17.96
CA THR A 18 10.21 -7.73 17.07
C THR A 18 9.44 -8.67 16.13
N LEU A 19 10.10 -9.70 15.57
CA LEU A 19 9.46 -10.69 14.70
C LEU A 19 8.43 -11.54 15.46
N GLU A 20 8.69 -11.89 16.72
CA GLU A 20 7.72 -12.58 17.58
C GLU A 20 6.46 -11.73 17.80
N ARG A 21 6.63 -10.42 18.05
CA ARG A 21 5.50 -9.49 18.16
C ARG A 21 4.72 -9.36 16.85
N VAL A 22 5.42 -9.25 15.71
CA VAL A 22 4.77 -9.25 14.39
C VAL A 22 3.92 -10.50 14.18
N ALA A 23 4.45 -11.69 14.51
CA ALA A 23 3.72 -12.94 14.40
C ALA A 23 2.45 -12.91 15.26
N LYS A 24 2.58 -12.54 16.53
CA LYS A 24 1.44 -12.39 17.45
C LYS A 24 0.37 -11.42 16.91
N TYR A 25 0.75 -10.22 16.48
CA TYR A 25 -0.21 -9.25 15.98
C TYR A 25 -0.87 -9.72 14.68
N SER A 26 -0.15 -10.46 13.83
CA SER A 26 -0.69 -10.96 12.56
C SER A 26 -1.84 -11.94 12.72
N GLU A 27 -1.88 -12.72 13.81
CA GLU A 27 -2.96 -13.68 14.09
C GLU A 27 -4.32 -13.01 14.28
N GLY A 28 -4.33 -11.77 14.79
CA GLY A 28 -5.56 -11.00 15.03
C GLY A 28 -6.02 -10.14 13.85
N ILE A 29 -5.25 -10.07 12.76
CA ILE A 29 -5.56 -9.18 11.64
C ILE A 29 -6.64 -9.81 10.75
N SER A 30 -7.81 -9.18 10.71
CA SER A 30 -8.85 -9.47 9.72
C SER A 30 -9.01 -8.29 8.78
N PHE A 31 -8.79 -8.53 7.49
CA PHE A 31 -9.01 -7.52 6.45
C PHE A 31 -10.50 -7.30 6.22
N GLN A 32 -10.90 -6.04 6.23
CA GLN A 32 -12.19 -5.56 5.73
C GLN A 32 -12.02 -5.04 4.30
N LYS A 33 -13.13 -4.95 3.56
CA LYS A 33 -13.12 -4.57 2.15
C LYS A 33 -14.17 -3.50 1.85
N ILE A 34 -13.78 -2.50 1.08
CA ILE A 34 -14.68 -1.47 0.53
C ILE A 34 -14.39 -1.23 -0.95
N LYS A 35 -15.41 -0.85 -1.72
CA LYS A 35 -15.24 -0.36 -3.10
C LYS A 35 -14.50 0.99 -3.07
N LEU A 36 -13.57 1.19 -3.99
CA LEU A 36 -12.89 2.46 -4.22
C LEU A 36 -13.37 3.06 -5.55
N ASP A 37 -14.30 4.00 -5.46
CA ASP A 37 -14.70 4.83 -6.60
C ASP A 37 -13.79 6.06 -6.68
N PHE A 38 -12.97 6.13 -7.73
CA PHE A 38 -12.02 7.23 -7.95
C PHE A 38 -12.48 8.20 -9.03
N VAL A 39 -13.61 7.93 -9.69
CA VAL A 39 -14.20 8.83 -10.69
C VAL A 39 -15.23 9.73 -10.00
N ASP A 40 -16.11 9.14 -9.20
CA ASP A 40 -17.12 9.87 -8.40
C ASP A 40 -16.89 9.65 -6.90
N TYR A 41 -15.72 10.09 -6.45
CA TYR A 41 -15.31 9.95 -5.07
C TYR A 41 -16.16 10.82 -4.12
N GLN A 42 -16.66 10.19 -3.04
CA GLN A 42 -17.28 10.89 -1.92
C GLN A 42 -16.49 10.66 -0.63
N GLU A 43 -16.20 11.75 0.08
CA GLU A 43 -15.38 11.72 1.30
C GLU A 43 -15.99 10.87 2.43
N SER A 44 -17.32 10.83 2.50
CA SER A 44 -18.07 10.00 3.44
C SER A 44 -17.67 8.51 3.39
N HIS A 45 -17.30 8.00 2.21
CA HIS A 45 -16.94 6.59 2.02
C HIS A 45 -15.62 6.20 2.71
N LEU A 46 -14.74 7.16 3.00
CA LEU A 46 -13.46 6.89 3.66
C LEU A 46 -13.43 7.27 5.14
N LYS A 47 -14.55 7.73 5.72
CA LYS A 47 -14.62 8.03 7.16
C LYS A 47 -14.26 6.82 8.03
N ILE A 48 -14.61 5.61 7.58
CA ILE A 48 -14.23 4.37 8.27
C ILE A 48 -12.71 4.16 8.33
N LEU A 49 -11.96 4.82 7.45
CA LEU A 49 -10.50 4.79 7.39
C LEU A 49 -9.82 5.89 8.20
N ASP A 50 -10.58 6.67 8.98
CA ASP A 50 -10.06 7.77 9.79
C ASP A 50 -9.45 7.26 11.11
N LYS A 51 -8.47 6.37 10.98
CA LYS A 51 -7.74 5.74 12.09
C LYS A 51 -6.24 5.63 11.77
N SER A 52 -5.45 5.43 12.83
CA SER A 52 -3.99 5.19 12.77
C SER A 52 -3.67 3.70 12.66
N ASN A 53 -2.39 3.39 12.41
CA ASN A 53 -1.86 2.03 12.40
C ASN A 53 -2.57 1.08 11.41
N GLY A 54 -2.83 1.59 10.21
CA GLY A 54 -3.51 0.87 9.14
C GLY A 54 -2.54 0.15 8.20
N ILE A 55 -2.93 -1.03 7.74
CA ILE A 55 -2.34 -1.72 6.59
C ILE A 55 -3.41 -1.92 5.52
N TYR A 56 -3.04 -1.79 4.24
CA TYR A 56 -3.98 -1.93 3.14
C TYR A 56 -3.38 -2.47 1.86
N MET A 57 -4.29 -2.98 1.04
CA MET A 57 -4.06 -3.36 -0.34
C MET A 57 -5.11 -2.68 -1.21
N ILE A 58 -4.68 -2.07 -2.30
CA ILE A 58 -5.56 -1.63 -3.38
C ILE A 58 -5.51 -2.73 -4.45
N ALA A 59 -6.67 -3.25 -4.81
CA ALA A 59 -6.79 -4.36 -5.74
C ALA A 59 -7.82 -4.05 -6.84
N LEU A 60 -7.69 -4.76 -7.96
CA LEU A 60 -8.74 -4.87 -8.97
C LEU A 60 -9.86 -5.76 -8.43
N SER A 61 -11.09 -5.27 -8.45
CA SER A 61 -12.25 -6.08 -8.10
C SER A 61 -12.40 -7.28 -9.02
N GLU A 62 -13.01 -8.35 -8.53
CA GLU A 62 -13.18 -9.63 -9.24
C GLU A 62 -13.76 -9.45 -10.66
N ASN A 63 -14.71 -8.53 -10.81
CA ASN A 63 -15.38 -8.20 -12.06
C ASN A 63 -14.70 -7.10 -12.91
N CYS A 64 -13.47 -6.72 -12.58
CA CYS A 64 -12.68 -5.80 -13.39
C CYS A 64 -12.10 -6.52 -14.60
N SER A 65 -12.38 -6.02 -15.81
CA SER A 65 -11.89 -6.59 -17.08
C SER A 65 -10.54 -6.00 -17.54
N ILE A 66 -10.04 -4.99 -16.84
CA ILE A 66 -8.80 -4.28 -17.17
C ILE A 66 -7.61 -5.18 -16.85
N LYS A 67 -6.79 -5.44 -17.87
CA LYS A 67 -5.61 -6.32 -17.74
C LYS A 67 -4.45 -5.65 -16.99
N PRO A 68 -3.70 -6.38 -16.14
CA PRO A 68 -2.52 -5.90 -15.41
C PRO A 68 -1.48 -5.19 -16.28
N GLU A 69 -1.13 -5.78 -17.43
CA GLU A 69 -0.13 -5.27 -18.36
C GLU A 69 -0.50 -3.85 -18.83
N LYS A 70 -1.79 -3.64 -19.07
CA LYS A 70 -2.30 -2.37 -19.59
C LYS A 70 -2.29 -1.28 -18.53
N ILE A 71 -2.57 -1.62 -17.27
CA ILE A 71 -2.43 -0.71 -16.13
C ILE A 71 -0.99 -0.25 -16.01
N CYS A 72 -0.03 -1.19 -15.96
CA CYS A 72 1.38 -0.86 -15.81
C CYS A 72 1.91 0.00 -16.97
N SER A 73 1.53 -0.33 -18.21
CA SER A 73 1.84 0.47 -19.40
C SER A 73 1.33 1.91 -19.29
N LYS A 74 0.07 2.09 -18.85
CA LYS A 74 -0.55 3.40 -18.67
C LYS A 74 0.10 4.20 -17.54
N VAL A 75 0.39 3.57 -16.39
CA VAL A 75 1.11 4.23 -15.29
C VAL A 75 2.49 4.70 -15.74
N ASN A 76 3.23 3.90 -16.51
CA ASN A 76 4.51 4.33 -17.10
C ASN A 76 4.35 5.51 -18.07
N SER A 77 3.25 5.55 -18.84
CA SER A 77 2.93 6.70 -19.69
C SER A 77 2.66 7.96 -18.87
N PHE A 78 1.84 7.86 -17.81
CA PHE A 78 1.58 8.98 -16.91
C PHE A 78 2.85 9.52 -16.27
N LYS A 79 3.77 8.65 -15.85
CA LYS A 79 5.08 9.05 -15.30
C LYS A 79 5.89 9.90 -16.26
N LYS A 80 5.86 9.59 -17.56
CA LYS A 80 6.58 10.35 -18.59
C LYS A 80 5.94 11.71 -18.83
N ASN A 81 4.60 11.76 -18.83
CA ASN A 81 3.82 12.92 -19.27
C ASN A 81 3.44 13.89 -18.13
N LYS A 82 3.28 13.39 -16.90
CA LYS A 82 2.82 14.14 -15.73
C LYS A 82 3.95 14.31 -14.71
N ARG A 83 5.10 14.85 -15.15
CA ARG A 83 6.37 14.91 -14.37
C ARG A 83 6.26 15.60 -13.00
N LYS A 84 5.26 16.48 -12.82
CA LYS A 84 4.97 17.15 -11.53
C LYS A 84 4.52 16.15 -10.45
N TYR A 85 3.92 15.03 -10.83
CA TYR A 85 3.32 14.06 -9.93
C TYR A 85 4.21 12.84 -9.73
N LYS A 86 4.33 12.39 -8.48
CA LYS A 86 5.08 11.19 -8.13
C LYS A 86 4.15 9.97 -8.15
N PHE A 87 4.36 9.12 -9.15
CA PHE A 87 3.72 7.81 -9.26
C PHE A 87 4.64 6.71 -8.70
N PRO A 88 4.09 5.59 -8.22
CA PRO A 88 4.86 4.47 -7.72
C PRO A 88 5.81 3.88 -8.77
N LYS A 89 6.76 3.08 -8.29
CA LYS A 89 7.52 2.16 -9.15
C LYS A 89 6.55 1.16 -9.78
N VAL A 90 6.77 0.84 -11.05
CA VAL A 90 6.08 -0.25 -11.74
C VAL A 90 6.95 -1.50 -11.62
N ASN A 91 6.36 -2.60 -11.18
CA ASN A 91 7.02 -3.89 -11.03
C ASN A 91 6.65 -4.77 -12.23
N GLU A 92 7.32 -4.57 -13.36
CA GLU A 92 6.96 -5.20 -14.66
C GLU A 92 6.77 -6.73 -14.58
N LYS A 93 7.59 -7.42 -13.77
CA LYS A 93 7.49 -8.87 -13.55
C LYS A 93 6.18 -9.31 -12.90
N ASN A 94 5.50 -8.40 -12.23
CA ASN A 94 4.23 -8.63 -11.53
C ASN A 94 3.02 -8.16 -12.37
N CYS A 95 3.25 -7.48 -13.50
CA CYS A 95 2.21 -6.91 -14.36
C CYS A 95 1.71 -7.92 -15.39
N VAL A 96 1.51 -9.18 -14.99
CA VAL A 96 1.16 -10.28 -15.90
C VAL A 96 0.07 -11.17 -15.33
N GLY A 97 -0.66 -11.84 -16.22
CA GLY A 97 -1.61 -12.90 -15.87
C GLY A 97 -2.81 -12.39 -15.09
N GLU A 98 -3.18 -13.10 -14.02
CA GLU A 98 -4.37 -12.79 -13.20
C GLU A 98 -4.04 -12.00 -11.92
N ASN A 99 -2.86 -11.38 -11.84
CA ASN A 99 -2.50 -10.59 -10.67
C ASN A 99 -3.46 -9.40 -10.51
N ARG A 100 -4.17 -9.35 -9.38
CA ARG A 100 -5.15 -8.28 -9.08
C ARG A 100 -4.63 -7.26 -8.08
N ILE A 101 -3.49 -7.52 -7.43
CA ILE A 101 -2.99 -6.65 -6.36
C ILE A 101 -2.19 -5.51 -6.99
N LEU A 102 -2.74 -4.29 -6.89
CA LEU A 102 -2.12 -3.10 -7.49
C LEU A 102 -1.06 -2.53 -6.58
N TYR A 103 -1.38 -2.32 -5.32
CA TYR A 103 -0.53 -1.60 -4.38
C TYR A 103 -0.76 -2.13 -2.97
N ILE A 104 0.30 -2.19 -2.18
CA ILE A 104 0.25 -2.52 -0.76
C ILE A 104 0.92 -1.37 -0.03
N GLY A 105 0.29 -0.93 1.07
CA GLY A 105 0.75 0.20 1.84
C GLY A 105 0.46 0.06 3.32
N LYS A 106 1.19 0.84 4.12
CA LYS A 106 0.90 1.08 5.54
C LYS A 106 0.65 2.55 5.84
N SER A 107 0.11 2.82 7.02
CA SER A 107 -0.02 4.16 7.61
C SER A 107 0.12 4.08 9.13
N LYS A 108 1.22 4.63 9.69
CA LYS A 108 1.33 4.85 11.14
C LYS A 108 0.36 5.95 11.59
N GLY A 109 0.34 7.06 10.86
CA GLY A 109 -0.64 8.14 11.06
C GLY A 109 -1.98 7.84 10.38
N ASN A 110 -2.64 8.87 9.88
CA ASN A 110 -4.00 8.78 9.34
C ASN A 110 -4.08 8.03 8.00
N MET A 111 -4.79 6.89 8.01
CA MET A 111 -4.96 6.04 6.83
C MET A 111 -5.83 6.67 5.74
N LYS A 112 -6.91 7.36 6.09
CA LYS A 112 -7.74 8.13 5.15
C LYS A 112 -6.88 9.08 4.32
N LYS A 113 -5.98 9.86 4.95
CA LYS A 113 -5.06 10.77 4.23
C LYS A 113 -4.14 10.05 3.24
N ARG A 114 -3.73 8.81 3.54
CA ARG A 114 -2.94 7.99 2.60
C ARG A 114 -3.79 7.58 1.38
N ILE A 115 -5.03 7.16 1.60
CA ILE A 115 -5.94 6.84 0.49
C ILE A 115 -6.27 8.09 -0.35
N GLU A 116 -6.47 9.25 0.28
CA GLU A 116 -6.64 10.54 -0.42
C GLU A 116 -5.43 10.89 -1.29
N ALA A 117 -4.22 10.58 -0.83
CA ALA A 117 -3.02 10.71 -1.67
C ALA A 117 -3.08 9.78 -2.89
N HIS A 118 -3.56 8.53 -2.73
CA HIS A 118 -3.79 7.62 -3.85
C HIS A 118 -4.86 8.16 -4.83
N LEU A 119 -5.92 8.79 -4.34
CA LEU A 119 -6.92 9.46 -5.16
C LEU A 119 -6.36 10.68 -5.92
N GLY A 120 -5.20 11.21 -5.51
CA GLY A 120 -4.55 12.37 -6.13
C GLY A 120 -4.99 13.71 -5.54
N LEU A 121 -5.54 13.69 -4.33
CA LEU A 121 -5.99 14.85 -3.56
C LEU A 121 -4.88 15.47 -2.68
N ALA A 122 -3.76 14.75 -2.51
CA ALA A 122 -2.61 15.23 -1.74
C ALA A 122 -1.57 15.97 -2.60
N ASN A 123 -0.48 16.39 -1.97
CA ASN A 123 0.64 17.06 -2.63
C ASN A 123 1.21 16.18 -3.78
N PRO A 124 1.43 16.75 -4.99
CA PRO A 124 2.04 16.05 -6.12
C PRO A 124 3.38 15.35 -5.84
N SER A 125 4.13 15.80 -4.84
CA SER A 125 5.41 15.20 -4.43
C SER A 125 5.26 13.88 -3.66
N THR A 126 4.06 13.54 -3.20
CA THR A 126 3.79 12.29 -2.48
C THR A 126 3.65 11.15 -3.49
N TYR A 127 4.48 10.10 -3.33
CA TYR A 127 4.35 8.88 -4.12
C TYR A 127 3.02 8.20 -3.81
N ALA A 128 2.15 8.13 -4.82
CA ALA A 128 0.85 7.50 -4.72
C ALA A 128 0.33 7.09 -6.10
N LEU A 129 -0.77 6.35 -6.18
CA LEU A 129 -1.33 5.86 -7.46
C LEU A 129 -1.78 7.00 -8.39
N GLN A 130 -2.16 8.14 -7.82
CA GLN A 130 -2.68 9.32 -8.52
C GLN A 130 -3.89 8.98 -9.41
N LEU A 131 -4.90 8.32 -8.81
CA LEU A 131 -6.05 7.74 -9.50
C LEU A 131 -6.91 8.75 -10.27
N LYS A 132 -6.85 10.05 -9.94
CA LYS A 132 -7.46 11.10 -10.78
C LYS A 132 -7.04 11.02 -12.25
N PHE A 133 -5.79 10.68 -12.54
CA PHE A 133 -5.32 10.52 -13.93
C PHE A 133 -5.82 9.25 -14.60
N TRP A 134 -6.24 8.26 -13.81
CA TRP A 134 -6.88 7.06 -14.32
C TRP A 134 -8.31 7.40 -14.76
N GLY A 135 -9.01 8.24 -13.99
CA GLY A 135 -10.35 8.74 -14.34
C GLY A 135 -10.36 9.61 -15.61
N GLU A 136 -9.26 10.32 -15.89
CA GLU A 136 -9.06 11.07 -17.14
C GLU A 136 -8.75 10.17 -18.36
N ASP A 137 -8.35 8.91 -18.16
CA ASP A 137 -7.93 8.01 -19.23
C ASP A 137 -9.09 7.15 -19.74
N ASN A 138 -9.30 7.15 -21.05
CA ASN A 138 -10.40 6.43 -21.70
C ASN A 138 -10.42 4.92 -21.46
N TYR A 139 -9.31 4.32 -21.02
CA TYR A 139 -9.23 2.89 -20.73
C TYR A 139 -9.27 2.61 -19.23
N LEU A 140 -8.52 3.39 -18.43
CA LEU A 140 -8.44 3.14 -16.99
C LEU A 140 -9.63 3.67 -16.18
N LYS A 141 -10.42 4.60 -16.71
CA LYS A 141 -11.61 5.12 -16.02
C LYS A 141 -12.63 4.03 -15.66
N ASP A 142 -12.64 2.92 -16.41
CA ASP A 142 -13.54 1.79 -16.20
C ASP A 142 -12.97 0.73 -15.24
N ALA A 143 -11.76 0.95 -14.70
CA ALA A 143 -11.17 0.06 -13.71
C ALA A 143 -12.02 0.04 -12.44
N LYS A 144 -12.38 -1.15 -11.96
CA LYS A 144 -13.10 -1.34 -10.69
C LYS A 144 -12.11 -1.69 -9.60
N LEU A 145 -11.98 -0.81 -8.61
CA LEU A 145 -11.02 -0.94 -7.53
C LEU A 145 -11.70 -1.21 -6.19
N GLU A 146 -10.96 -1.87 -5.31
CA GLU A 146 -11.32 -2.09 -3.93
C GLU A 146 -10.12 -1.87 -3.02
N ILE A 147 -10.41 -1.44 -1.79
CA ILE A 147 -9.44 -1.36 -0.71
C ILE A 147 -9.73 -2.50 0.25
N HIS A 148 -8.74 -3.35 0.44
CA HIS A 148 -8.66 -4.26 1.57
C HIS A 148 -7.87 -3.54 2.66
N TYR A 149 -8.39 -3.42 3.87
CA TYR A 149 -7.71 -2.74 4.96
C TYR A 149 -7.88 -3.46 6.30
N ALA A 150 -6.92 -3.25 7.19
CA ALA A 150 -7.02 -3.62 8.59
C ALA A 150 -6.30 -2.58 9.45
N PHE A 151 -6.72 -2.48 10.71
CA PHE A 151 -6.04 -1.69 11.74
C PHE A 151 -5.38 -2.63 12.71
N VAL A 152 -4.11 -2.37 13.02
CA VAL A 152 -3.35 -3.19 13.96
C VAL A 152 -3.38 -2.48 15.31
N GLU A 153 -4.10 -3.09 16.25
CA GLU A 153 -4.15 -2.62 17.64
C GLU A 153 -2.84 -3.04 18.33
N MET A 154 -2.04 -2.05 18.69
CA MET A 154 -0.73 -2.23 19.34
C MET A 154 -0.70 -1.35 20.60
N PRO A 155 -0.05 -1.81 21.69
CA PRO A 155 0.24 -0.98 22.85
C PRO A 155 1.21 0.15 22.47
N ASP A 156 1.21 1.23 23.25
CA ASP A 156 2.01 2.44 22.95
C ASP A 156 3.50 2.16 22.75
N GLU A 157 4.05 1.20 23.49
CA GLU A 157 5.45 0.75 23.38
C GLU A 157 5.81 0.18 22.00
N ASP A 158 4.82 -0.34 21.28
CA ASP A 158 5.00 -0.98 19.97
C ASP A 158 4.67 -0.06 18.79
N ILE A 159 3.98 1.07 19.02
CA ILE A 159 3.53 1.99 17.95
C ILE A 159 4.69 2.51 17.10
N GLU A 160 5.82 2.82 17.75
CA GLU A 160 6.99 3.38 17.07
C GLU A 160 7.89 2.31 16.43
N THR A 161 7.62 1.02 16.68
CA THR A 161 8.42 -0.07 16.12
C THR A 161 8.14 -0.31 14.62
N ASP A 162 8.88 -1.23 14.02
CA ASP A 162 8.79 -1.58 12.60
C ASP A 162 7.72 -2.64 12.29
N ILE A 163 6.80 -2.94 13.22
CA ILE A 163 5.79 -3.99 13.04
C ILE A 163 5.00 -3.81 11.73
N LEU A 164 4.45 -2.62 11.48
CA LEU A 164 3.71 -2.34 10.23
C LEU A 164 4.59 -2.45 8.99
N GLU A 165 5.87 -2.10 9.08
CA GLU A 165 6.83 -2.23 7.98
C GLU A 165 7.10 -3.69 7.62
N ILE A 166 7.28 -4.52 8.66
CA ILE A 166 7.54 -5.95 8.48
C ILE A 166 6.28 -6.63 7.91
N LEU A 167 5.09 -6.28 8.40
CA LEU A 167 3.81 -6.76 7.85
C LEU A 167 3.64 -6.34 6.38
N GLU A 168 3.83 -5.06 6.06
CA GLU A 168 3.78 -4.56 4.67
C GLU A 168 4.78 -5.32 3.78
N THR A 169 6.01 -5.51 4.26
CA THR A 169 7.05 -6.24 3.54
C THR A 169 6.67 -7.70 3.30
N ALA A 170 6.09 -8.38 4.29
CA ALA A 170 5.60 -9.75 4.17
C ALA A 170 4.48 -9.84 3.12
N LEU A 171 3.50 -8.94 3.16
CA LEU A 171 2.45 -8.86 2.15
C LEU A 171 3.02 -8.59 0.76
N HIS A 172 3.98 -7.68 0.64
CA HIS A 172 4.61 -7.33 -0.63
C HIS A 172 5.36 -8.52 -1.26
N LYS A 173 6.02 -9.35 -0.42
CA LYS A 173 6.70 -10.59 -0.85
C LYS A 173 5.71 -11.66 -1.31
N ASN A 174 4.60 -11.82 -0.60
CA ASN A 174 3.61 -12.87 -0.88
C ASN A 174 2.71 -12.52 -2.08
N TYR A 175 2.17 -11.30 -2.10
CA TYR A 175 1.15 -10.89 -3.07
C TYR A 175 1.71 -10.19 -4.30
N LYS A 176 3.00 -9.82 -4.28
CA LYS A 176 3.74 -9.29 -5.44
C LYS A 176 2.95 -8.18 -6.18
N PRO A 177 2.67 -7.04 -5.54
CA PRO A 177 1.86 -6.00 -6.17
C PRO A 177 2.52 -5.43 -7.43
N MET A 178 1.67 -5.02 -8.38
CA MET A 178 2.07 -4.43 -9.65
C MET A 178 2.79 -3.09 -9.49
N LEU A 179 2.42 -2.31 -8.48
CA LEU A 179 2.84 -0.94 -8.26
C LEU A 179 3.33 -0.77 -6.81
N GLY A 180 4.39 0.02 -6.63
CA GLY A 180 4.96 0.33 -5.32
C GLY A 180 6.31 -0.34 -5.10
N ARG A 181 6.81 -0.21 -3.87
CA ARG A 181 8.06 -0.81 -3.40
C ARG A 181 7.74 -1.50 -2.07
N SER A 182 8.33 -2.66 -1.82
CA SER A 182 8.38 -3.21 -0.45
C SER A 182 9.27 -2.33 0.42
N GLY A 183 9.15 -2.46 1.74
CA GLY A 183 9.80 -1.68 2.81
C GLY A 183 11.22 -1.18 2.51
N HIS A 184 11.55 -0.06 3.16
CA HIS A 184 12.81 0.67 2.97
C HIS A 184 13.95 0.07 3.78
#